data_AF-A0A970Z026-F1
#
_entry.id   AF-A0A970Z026-F1
#
_cell.length_a   1.000
_cell.length_b   1.000
_cell.length_c   1.000
_cell.angle_alpha   90.00
_cell.angle_beta   90.00
_cell.angle_gamma   90.00
#
_symmetry.space_group_name_H-M   'P 1'
#
loop_
_entity.id
_entity.type
_entity.pdbx_description
1 polymer ?
#
loop_
_entity_poly.entity_id
_entity_poly.type
_entity_poly.pdbx_seq_one_letter_code
_entity_poly.pdbx_strand_id
1 'polypeptide(L)'
;VAMLAGVAIFPAVFSFHITPGYGEGLVFVTLPGIFEQMSGGTLFAVLFFVLLALAALTSTISVLEVIVAFFVEQLNLTRRAATWIAASTVSLLGIFCTLSWNSALGGVKLFGLNIFELLDFTSANILLPIGGFFIVIFVAWFFGQDRAKAELSNEGTLKARYIPLYIFIIRFIAPVALAVIFLNGLGLIRIG
;
A
#
# COMPACT_ATOMS: atom_id res chain seq x y z
N VAL A 1 10.93 9.79 0.94
CA VAL A 1 9.86 10.20 1.86
C VAL A 1 9.92 9.44 3.18
N ALA A 2 9.83 8.10 3.19
CA ALA A 2 9.83 7.29 4.43
C ALA A 2 11.01 7.58 5.39
N MET A 3 12.24 7.70 4.87
CA MET A 3 13.42 8.05 5.69
C MET A 3 13.29 9.41 6.37
N LEU A 4 12.83 10.44 5.63
CA LEU A 4 12.63 11.79 6.17
C LEU A 4 11.49 11.82 7.18
N ALA A 5 10.40 11.08 6.91
CA ALA A 5 9.29 10.94 7.84
C ALA A 5 9.74 10.27 9.16
N GLY A 6 10.55 9.20 9.09
CA GLY A 6 11.11 8.57 10.28
C GLY A 6 11.98 9.53 11.11
N VAL A 7 12.88 10.26 10.45
CA VAL A 7 13.75 11.25 11.12
C VAL A 7 12.96 12.44 11.69
N ALA A 8 11.82 12.80 11.09
CA ALA A 8 10.95 13.84 11.63
C ALA A 8 10.10 13.36 12.82
N ILE A 9 9.54 12.15 12.73
CA ILE A 9 8.56 11.62 13.68
C ILE A 9 9.25 11.10 14.95
N PHE A 10 10.25 10.22 14.84
CA PHE A 10 10.81 9.52 16.02
C PHE A 10 11.48 10.45 17.03
N PRO A 11 12.33 11.42 16.64
CA PRO A 11 12.92 12.35 17.60
C PRO A 11 11.86 13.18 18.33
N ALA A 12 10.79 13.59 17.64
CA ALA A 12 9.69 14.31 18.26
C ALA A 12 8.95 13.43 19.27
N VAL A 13 8.59 12.19 18.88
CA VAL A 13 7.93 11.23 19.80
C VAL A 13 8.75 11.01 21.07
N PHE A 14 10.06 10.80 20.96
CA PHE A 14 10.94 10.61 22.12
C PHE A 14 11.16 11.89 22.95
N SER A 15 11.26 13.05 22.30
CA SER A 15 11.43 14.35 22.99
C SER A 15 10.20 14.76 23.79
N PHE A 16 9.00 14.34 23.38
CA PHE A 16 7.74 14.64 24.06
C PHE A 16 7.25 13.49 24.95
N HIS A 17 8.09 12.47 25.19
CA HIS A 17 7.79 11.29 26.04
C HIS A 17 6.51 10.55 25.64
N ILE A 18 6.15 10.57 24.36
CA ILE A 18 4.97 9.85 23.85
C ILE A 18 5.39 8.42 23.51
N THR A 19 4.58 7.42 23.88
CA THR A 19 4.89 6.02 23.59
C THR A 19 4.76 5.76 22.08
N PRO A 20 5.82 5.31 21.38
CA PRO A 20 5.70 4.84 20.01
C PRO A 20 4.95 3.51 20.03
N GLY A 21 3.88 3.37 19.23
CA GLY A 21 3.12 2.11 19.19
C GLY A 21 1.66 2.19 18.77
N TYR A 22 1.15 3.38 18.42
CA TYR A 22 -0.25 3.54 18.03
C TYR A 22 -0.62 2.94 16.66
N GLY A 23 0.32 2.30 15.95
CA GLY A 23 0.09 1.78 14.60
C GLY A 23 -0.51 2.88 13.71
N GLU A 24 -1.69 2.62 13.16
CA GLU A 24 -2.48 3.55 12.34
C GLU A 24 -2.89 4.83 13.09
N GLY A 25 -3.03 4.77 14.41
CA GLY A 25 -3.38 5.91 15.25
C GLY A 25 -2.23 6.90 15.50
N LEU A 26 -0.99 6.59 15.12
CA LEU A 26 0.18 7.43 15.42
C LEU A 26 0.04 8.83 14.81
N VAL A 27 -0.39 8.91 13.55
CA VAL A 27 -0.53 10.18 12.83
C VAL A 27 -1.68 11.04 13.40
N PHE A 28 -2.70 10.41 13.97
CA PHE A 28 -3.91 11.09 14.44
C PHE A 28 -3.94 11.34 15.95
N VAL A 29 -3.07 10.68 16.72
CA VAL A 29 -2.96 10.86 18.18
C VAL A 29 -1.62 11.50 18.54
N THR A 30 -0.52 10.90 18.10
CA THR A 30 0.83 11.33 18.50
C THR A 30 1.23 12.66 17.87
N LEU A 31 0.99 12.87 16.58
CA LEU A 31 1.38 14.13 15.92
C LEU A 31 0.59 15.35 16.39
N PRO A 32 -0.74 15.31 16.57
CA PRO A 32 -1.47 16.42 17.17
C PRO A 32 -0.99 16.76 18.58
N GLY A 33 -0.70 15.76 19.41
CA GLY A 33 -0.16 15.96 20.76
C GLY A 33 1.23 16.62 20.76
N ILE A 34 2.04 16.39 19.72
CA ILE A 34 3.31 17.10 19.50
C ILE A 34 3.05 18.56 19.12
N PHE A 35 2.14 18.80 18.17
CA PHE A 35 1.82 20.17 17.73
C PHE A 35 1.24 21.01 18.88
N GLU A 36 0.44 20.43 19.77
CA GLU A 36 -0.12 21.15 20.93
C GLU A 36 0.97 21.72 21.86
N GLN A 37 2.10 21.03 21.98
CA GLN A 37 3.21 21.45 22.84
C GLN A 37 4.17 22.44 22.15
N MET A 38 3.99 22.68 20.85
CA MET A 38 4.81 23.61 20.07
C MET A 38 4.21 25.02 20.06
N SER A 39 5.05 26.04 20.24
CA SER A 39 4.63 27.43 20.02
C SER A 39 4.18 27.63 18.57
N GLY A 40 2.91 27.99 18.35
CA GLY A 40 2.34 28.11 17.00
C GLY A 40 1.98 26.77 16.33
N GLY A 41 1.89 25.68 17.09
CA GLY A 41 1.65 24.35 16.54
C GLY A 41 0.31 24.16 15.83
N THR A 42 -0.72 24.99 16.12
CA THR A 42 -1.98 24.99 15.36
C THR A 42 -1.74 25.23 13.86
N LEU A 43 -0.83 26.13 13.49
CA LEU A 43 -0.49 26.40 12.09
C LEU A 43 0.15 25.16 11.44
N PHE A 44 1.08 24.53 12.14
CA PHE A 44 1.76 23.31 11.67
C PHE A 44 0.80 22.13 11.56
N ALA A 45 -0.13 21.98 12.50
CA ALA A 45 -1.17 20.96 12.44
C ALA A 45 -2.06 21.13 11.19
N VAL A 46 -2.53 22.35 10.93
CA VAL A 46 -3.35 22.65 9.74
C VAL A 46 -2.57 22.35 8.46
N LEU A 47 -1.34 22.86 8.33
CA LEU A 47 -0.50 22.59 7.16
C LEU A 47 -0.24 21.10 6.95
N PHE A 48 0.09 20.38 8.03
CA PHE A 48 0.34 18.95 7.99
C PHE A 48 -0.88 18.17 7.50
N PHE A 49 -2.06 18.41 8.08
CA PHE A 49 -3.27 17.67 7.69
C PHE A 49 -3.77 18.04 6.29
N VAL A 50 -3.58 19.29 5.84
CA VAL A 50 -3.88 19.67 4.44
C VAL A 50 -2.97 18.91 3.47
N LEU A 51 -1.66 18.88 3.74
CA LEU A 51 -0.71 18.16 2.90
C LEU A 51 -0.95 16.64 2.94
N LEU A 52 -1.26 16.10 4.11
CA LEU A 52 -1.61 14.68 4.28
C LEU A 52 -2.88 14.32 3.50
N ALA A 53 -3.92 15.17 3.55
CA ALA A 53 -5.15 14.96 2.81
C ALA A 53 -4.92 14.99 1.29
N LEU A 54 -4.11 15.94 0.79
CA LEU A 54 -3.74 16.01 -0.62
C LEU A 54 -2.96 14.76 -1.06
N ALA A 55 -1.99 14.31 -0.25
CA ALA A 55 -1.23 13.09 -0.51
C ALA A 55 -2.16 11.87 -0.56
N ALA A 56 -3.03 11.69 0.43
CA ALA A 56 -3.99 10.60 0.50
C ALA A 56 -4.97 10.60 -0.70
N LEU A 57 -5.44 11.78 -1.12
CA LEU A 57 -6.32 11.94 -2.27
C LEU A 57 -5.65 11.44 -3.56
N THR A 58 -4.39 11.82 -3.81
CA THR A 58 -3.67 11.39 -5.02
C THR A 58 -3.43 9.87 -5.05
N SER A 59 -3.09 9.26 -3.92
CA SER A 59 -2.95 7.80 -3.81
C SER A 59 -4.28 7.09 -4.04
N THR A 60 -5.37 7.62 -3.47
CA THR A 60 -6.72 7.05 -3.64
C THR A 60 -7.17 7.09 -5.10
N ILE A 61 -6.92 8.19 -5.82
CA ILE A 61 -7.20 8.29 -7.25
C ILE A 61 -6.43 7.23 -8.04
N SER A 62 -5.12 7.05 -7.75
CA SER A 62 -4.29 6.06 -8.45
C SER A 62 -4.78 4.64 -8.25
N VAL A 63 -5.25 4.28 -7.05
CA VAL A 63 -5.79 2.94 -6.75
C VAL A 63 -7.16 2.75 -7.39
N LEU A 64 -8.03 3.77 -7.35
CA LEU A 64 -9.35 3.71 -7.98
C LEU A 64 -9.26 3.53 -9.51
N GLU A 65 -8.28 4.16 -10.16
CA GLU A 65 -8.09 4.05 -11.61
C GLU A 65 -7.79 2.61 -12.05
N VAL A 66 -7.13 1.79 -11.21
CA VAL A 66 -6.90 0.36 -11.51
C VAL A 66 -8.22 -0.39 -11.66
N ILE A 67 -9.20 -0.11 -10.78
CA ILE A 67 -10.53 -0.73 -10.83
C ILE A 67 -11.32 -0.22 -12.04
N VAL A 68 -11.24 1.09 -12.29
CA VAL A 68 -11.94 1.73 -13.41
C VAL A 68 -11.40 1.22 -14.75
N ALA A 69 -10.08 1.13 -14.92
CA ALA A 69 -9.44 0.59 -16.12
C ALA A 69 -9.89 -0.85 -16.37
N PHE A 70 -9.90 -1.69 -15.33
CA PHE A 70 -10.39 -3.06 -15.43
C PHE A 70 -11.85 -3.13 -15.93
N PHE A 71 -12.75 -2.32 -15.38
CA PHE A 71 -14.15 -2.27 -15.82
C PHE A 71 -14.33 -1.74 -17.24
N VAL A 72 -13.50 -0.79 -17.67
CA VAL A 72 -13.57 -0.26 -19.03
C VAL A 72 -13.04 -1.28 -20.04
N GLU A 73 -11.92 -1.93 -19.76
CA GLU A 73 -11.26 -2.85 -20.69
C GLU A 73 -11.92 -4.23 -20.73
N GLN A 74 -12.28 -4.80 -19.58
CA GLN A 74 -12.81 -6.16 -19.51
C GLN A 74 -14.34 -6.22 -19.59
N LEU A 75 -15.03 -5.22 -19.02
CA LEU A 75 -16.50 -5.18 -19.00
C LEU A 75 -17.08 -4.22 -20.04
N ASN A 76 -16.23 -3.56 -20.84
CA ASN A 76 -16.63 -2.61 -21.90
C ASN A 76 -17.58 -1.50 -21.40
N LEU A 77 -17.45 -1.09 -20.15
CA LEU A 77 -18.25 -0.01 -19.57
C LEU A 77 -17.72 1.36 -20.00
N THR A 78 -18.61 2.36 -20.05
CA THR A 78 -18.18 3.76 -20.23
C THR A 78 -17.39 4.23 -19.00
N ARG A 79 -16.33 5.04 -19.19
CA ARG A 79 -15.50 5.53 -18.08
C ARG A 79 -16.33 6.15 -16.96
N ARG A 80 -17.34 6.96 -17.29
CA ARG A 80 -18.23 7.60 -16.30
C ARG A 80 -18.97 6.57 -15.44
N ALA A 81 -19.54 5.55 -16.07
CA ALA A 81 -20.25 4.50 -15.35
C ALA A 81 -19.28 3.68 -14.47
N ALA A 82 -18.12 3.30 -15.02
CA ALA A 82 -17.09 2.57 -14.30
C ALA A 82 -16.60 3.32 -13.05
N THR A 83 -16.35 4.62 -13.15
CA THR A 83 -15.93 5.46 -12.01
C THR A 83 -17.00 5.53 -10.93
N TRP A 84 -18.26 5.75 -11.28
CA TRP A 84 -19.35 5.80 -10.30
C TRP A 84 -19.57 4.47 -9.59
N ILE A 85 -19.50 3.35 -10.33
CA ILE A 85 -19.62 2.00 -9.76
C ILE A 85 -18.45 1.74 -8.81
N ALA A 86 -17.21 1.95 -9.27
CA ALA A 86 -16.01 1.73 -8.46
C ALA A 86 -16.03 2.58 -7.18
N ALA A 87 -16.31 3.88 -7.31
CA ALA A 87 -16.37 4.79 -6.16
C ALA A 87 -17.48 4.40 -5.17
N SER A 88 -18.66 4.00 -5.66
CA SER A 88 -19.77 3.59 -4.80
C SER A 88 -19.45 2.29 -4.07
N THR A 89 -18.88 1.30 -4.75
CA THR A 89 -18.51 0.01 -4.14
C THR A 89 -17.41 0.19 -3.09
N VAL A 90 -16.35 0.93 -3.41
CA VAL A 90 -15.25 1.20 -2.47
C VAL A 90 -15.74 2.01 -1.27
N SER A 91 -16.59 3.03 -1.49
CA SER A 91 -17.16 3.83 -0.39
C SER A 91 -18.04 2.99 0.53
N LEU A 92 -18.87 2.10 -0.05
CA LEU A 92 -19.73 1.20 0.73
C LEU A 92 -18.89 0.24 1.60
N LEU A 93 -17.84 -0.36 1.03
CA LEU A 93 -16.89 -1.18 1.78
C LEU A 93 -16.17 -0.37 2.87
N GLY A 94 -15.77 0.88 2.57
CA GLY A 94 -15.15 1.78 3.53
C GLY A 94 -16.06 2.13 4.72
N ILE A 95 -17.36 2.29 4.48
CA ILE A 95 -18.36 2.46 5.55
C ILE A 95 -18.37 1.23 6.45
N PHE A 96 -18.43 0.01 5.90
CA PHE A 96 -18.37 -1.22 6.70
C PHE A 96 -17.07 -1.34 7.51
N CYS A 97 -15.93 -0.99 6.90
CA CYS A 97 -14.64 -0.96 7.58
C CYS A 97 -14.64 0.02 8.75
N THR A 98 -15.14 1.23 8.55
CA THR A 98 -15.22 2.26 9.60
C THR A 98 -16.14 1.84 10.74
N LEU A 99 -17.29 1.21 10.42
CA LEU A 99 -18.21 0.70 11.44
C LEU A 99 -17.59 -0.46 12.25
N SER A 100 -16.64 -1.21 11.70
CA SER A 100 -16.00 -2.32 12.39
C SER A 100 -15.13 -1.89 13.58
N TRP A 101 -14.68 -0.63 13.59
CA TRP A 101 -13.96 -0.02 14.72
C TRP A 101 -14.87 0.36 15.88
N ASN A 102 -16.17 0.57 15.62
CA ASN A 102 -17.15 1.00 16.61
C ASN A 102 -17.94 -0.19 17.17
N SER A 103 -18.33 -0.11 18.44
CA SER A 103 -18.93 -1.19 19.24
C SER A 103 -20.20 -1.84 18.68
N ALA A 104 -20.84 -1.23 17.67
CA ALA A 104 -22.05 -1.75 17.02
C ALA A 104 -21.82 -3.00 16.16
N LEU A 105 -20.61 -3.19 15.62
CA LEU A 105 -20.18 -4.39 14.86
C LEU A 105 -18.94 -5.07 15.46
N GLY A 106 -18.36 -4.50 16.53
CA GLY A 106 -17.14 -5.02 17.18
C GLY A 106 -17.26 -6.44 17.78
N GLY A 107 -18.47 -7.00 17.87
CA GLY A 107 -18.71 -8.40 18.23
C GLY A 107 -18.54 -9.39 17.07
N VAL A 108 -18.58 -8.94 15.81
CA VAL A 108 -18.39 -9.79 14.62
C VAL A 108 -16.90 -9.91 14.35
N LYS A 109 -16.22 -10.71 15.18
CA LYS A 109 -14.82 -11.08 14.97
C LYS A 109 -14.76 -12.35 14.13
N LEU A 110 -14.24 -12.25 12.92
CA LEU A 110 -13.93 -13.41 12.09
C LEU A 110 -12.44 -13.70 12.28
N PHE A 111 -12.11 -14.92 12.71
CA PHE A 111 -10.73 -15.32 13.05
C PHE A 111 -10.04 -14.46 14.12
N GLY A 112 -10.80 -13.75 14.97
CA GLY A 112 -10.26 -12.87 16.00
C GLY A 112 -9.94 -11.44 15.54
N LEU A 113 -10.10 -11.16 14.25
CA LEU A 113 -9.88 -9.84 13.62
C LEU A 113 -11.22 -9.14 13.37
N ASN A 114 -11.21 -7.81 13.40
CA ASN A 114 -12.34 -7.01 12.91
C ASN A 114 -12.39 -7.01 11.37
N ILE A 115 -13.45 -6.47 10.77
CA ILE A 115 -13.64 -6.52 9.30
C ILE A 115 -12.52 -5.76 8.58
N PHE A 116 -12.11 -4.59 9.07
CA PHE A 116 -11.03 -3.83 8.46
C PHE A 116 -9.70 -4.58 8.57
N GLU A 117 -9.35 -5.12 9.74
CA GLU A 117 -8.13 -5.87 9.99
C GLU A 117 -8.08 -7.13 9.11
N LEU A 118 -9.21 -7.80 8.91
CA LEU A 118 -9.29 -8.95 8.02
C LEU A 118 -9.03 -8.56 6.56
N LEU A 119 -9.63 -7.46 6.10
CA LEU A 119 -9.45 -6.96 4.72
C LEU A 119 -8.03 -6.44 4.50
N ASP A 120 -7.47 -5.71 5.47
CA ASP A 120 -6.09 -5.24 5.44
C ASP A 120 -5.11 -6.42 5.43
N PHE A 121 -5.28 -7.39 6.33
CA PHE A 121 -4.44 -8.58 6.37
C PHE A 121 -4.50 -9.37 5.06
N THR A 122 -5.72 -9.60 4.54
CA THR A 122 -5.92 -10.33 3.29
C THR A 122 -5.30 -9.57 2.10
N SER A 123 -5.45 -8.26 2.05
CA SER A 123 -4.89 -7.45 0.97
C SER A 123 -3.36 -7.38 1.05
N ALA A 124 -2.85 -6.87 2.16
CA ALA A 124 -1.44 -6.54 2.34
C ALA A 124 -0.54 -7.78 2.48
N ASN A 125 -0.98 -8.83 3.18
CA ASN A 125 -0.15 -10.00 3.48
C ASN A 125 -0.39 -11.19 2.54
N ILE A 126 -1.53 -11.23 1.84
CA ILE A 126 -1.88 -12.37 0.96
C ILE A 126 -1.95 -11.92 -0.49
N LEU A 127 -2.89 -11.03 -0.86
CA LEU A 127 -3.14 -10.68 -2.26
C LEU A 127 -1.95 -9.98 -2.92
N LEU A 128 -1.33 -9.00 -2.25
CA LEU A 128 -0.18 -8.27 -2.78
C LEU A 128 1.04 -9.19 -3.02
N PRO A 129 1.51 -9.98 -2.03
CA PRO A 129 2.63 -10.89 -2.23
C PRO A 129 2.35 -11.98 -3.28
N ILE A 130 1.16 -12.58 -3.27
CA ILE A 130 0.78 -13.60 -4.26
C ILE A 130 0.72 -12.99 -5.67
N GLY A 131 0.08 -11.84 -5.82
CA GLY A 131 -0.01 -11.12 -7.09
C GLY A 131 1.37 -10.78 -7.63
N GLY A 132 2.24 -10.22 -6.77
CA GLY A 132 3.63 -9.96 -7.10
C GLY A 132 4.40 -11.22 -7.49
N PHE A 133 4.20 -12.32 -6.77
CA PHE A 133 4.87 -13.60 -7.03
C PHE A 133 4.49 -14.17 -8.39
N PHE A 134 3.20 -14.16 -8.75
CA PHE A 134 2.75 -14.60 -10.07
C PHE A 134 3.24 -13.69 -11.19
N ILE A 135 3.23 -12.36 -11.00
CA ILE A 135 3.79 -11.41 -11.97
C ILE A 135 5.27 -11.70 -12.19
N VAL A 136 6.05 -11.87 -11.12
CA VAL A 136 7.48 -12.16 -11.22
C VAL A 136 7.71 -13.50 -11.92
N ILE A 137 6.94 -14.53 -11.60
CA ILE A 137 7.07 -15.83 -12.29
C ILE A 137 6.75 -15.69 -13.78
N PHE A 138 5.68 -14.98 -14.10
CA PHE A 138 5.29 -14.75 -15.48
C PHE A 138 6.40 -14.02 -16.25
N VAL A 139 6.96 -12.94 -15.70
CA VAL A 139 8.04 -12.18 -16.34
C VAL A 139 9.33 -13.00 -16.46
N ALA A 140 9.70 -13.74 -15.41
CA ALA A 140 10.97 -14.47 -15.36
C ALA A 140 11.02 -15.70 -16.27
N TRP A 141 9.90 -16.43 -16.42
CA TRP A 141 9.87 -17.73 -17.10
C TRP A 141 8.95 -17.78 -18.34
N PHE A 142 7.86 -17.01 -18.39
CA PHE A 142 6.86 -17.12 -19.46
C PHE A 142 6.90 -15.96 -20.47
N PHE A 143 7.25 -14.76 -20.05
CA PHE A 143 7.26 -13.56 -20.91
C PHE A 143 8.33 -13.62 -22.01
N GLY A 144 9.41 -14.35 -21.77
CA GLY A 144 10.54 -14.52 -22.68
C GLY A 144 11.59 -13.42 -22.51
N GLN A 145 12.85 -13.82 -22.42
CA GLN A 145 13.95 -12.88 -22.13
C GLN A 145 14.13 -11.83 -23.24
N ASP A 146 13.86 -12.18 -24.49
CA ASP A 146 14.07 -11.25 -25.61
C ASP A 146 13.00 -10.17 -25.68
N ARG A 147 11.75 -10.49 -25.29
CA ARG A 147 10.69 -9.48 -25.13
C ARG A 147 10.95 -8.58 -23.94
N ALA A 148 11.39 -9.14 -22.81
CA ALA A 148 11.80 -8.33 -21.65
C ALA A 148 12.95 -7.37 -22.01
N LYS A 149 13.95 -7.85 -22.77
CA LYS A 149 15.05 -7.01 -23.27
C LYS A 149 14.57 -5.92 -24.23
N ALA A 150 13.66 -6.25 -25.14
CA ALA A 150 13.12 -5.30 -26.11
C ALA A 150 12.39 -4.15 -25.39
N GLU A 151 11.50 -4.47 -24.44
CA GLU A 151 10.80 -3.48 -23.62
C GLU A 151 11.78 -2.63 -22.78
N LEU A 152 12.75 -3.26 -22.12
CA LEU A 152 13.72 -2.54 -21.26
C LEU A 152 14.71 -1.68 -22.05
N SER A 153 15.01 -2.04 -23.29
CA SER A 153 15.87 -1.27 -24.18
C SER A 153 15.09 -0.30 -25.06
N ASN A 154 13.76 -0.22 -24.90
CA ASN A 154 12.85 0.53 -25.76
C ASN A 154 13.14 0.23 -27.24
N GLU A 155 13.03 -1.05 -27.59
CA GLU A 155 13.35 -1.64 -28.90
C GLU A 155 14.79 -1.36 -29.39
N GLY A 156 15.74 -1.30 -28.45
CA GLY A 156 17.16 -1.11 -28.76
C GLY A 156 17.63 0.35 -28.88
N THR A 157 16.75 1.32 -28.60
CA THR A 157 17.12 2.75 -28.58
C THR A 157 18.01 3.12 -27.39
N LEU A 158 17.97 2.35 -26.30
CA LEU A 158 18.78 2.56 -25.09
C LEU A 158 19.81 1.44 -24.88
N LYS A 159 21.09 1.82 -24.72
CA LYS A 159 22.17 0.88 -24.33
C LYS A 159 22.02 0.47 -22.86
N ALA A 160 21.12 -0.47 -22.60
CA ALA A 160 20.81 -0.90 -21.24
C ALA A 160 21.78 -2.01 -20.76
N ARG A 161 22.98 -1.59 -20.32
CA ARG A 161 24.01 -2.49 -19.76
C ARG A 161 23.58 -3.23 -18.48
N TYR A 162 22.53 -2.75 -17.82
CA TYR A 162 21.98 -3.31 -16.58
C TYR A 162 20.96 -4.44 -16.81
N ILE A 163 20.52 -4.66 -18.05
CA ILE A 163 19.58 -5.72 -18.43
C ILE A 163 19.95 -7.11 -17.88
N PRO A 164 21.20 -7.61 -18.00
CA PRO A 164 21.54 -8.93 -17.48
C PRO A 164 21.41 -9.02 -15.95
N LEU A 165 21.75 -7.93 -15.24
CA LEU A 165 21.57 -7.85 -13.79
C LEU A 165 20.07 -7.85 -13.42
N TYR A 166 19.25 -7.08 -14.15
CA TYR A 166 17.80 -7.08 -13.97
C TYR A 166 17.19 -8.47 -14.17
N ILE A 167 17.57 -9.17 -15.25
CA ILE A 167 17.08 -10.53 -15.53
C ILE A 167 17.51 -11.50 -14.42
N PHE A 168 18.73 -11.36 -13.89
CA PHE A 168 19.19 -12.16 -12.77
C PHE A 168 18.36 -11.91 -11.50
N ILE A 169 18.11 -10.64 -11.17
CA ILE A 169 17.28 -10.26 -10.01
C ILE A 169 15.87 -10.84 -10.16
N ILE A 170 15.22 -10.64 -11.30
CA ILE A 170 13.85 -11.11 -11.54
C ILE A 170 13.74 -12.63 -11.55
N ARG A 171 14.75 -13.35 -12.05
CA ARG A 171 14.70 -14.81 -12.16
C ARG A 171 15.10 -15.55 -10.89
N PHE A 172 15.94 -14.94 -10.05
CA PHE A 172 16.49 -15.62 -8.87
C PHE A 172 16.17 -14.90 -7.56
N ILE A 173 16.39 -13.59 -7.47
CA ILE A 173 16.27 -12.86 -6.20
C ILE A 173 14.80 -12.55 -5.88
N ALA A 174 14.07 -11.97 -6.82
CA ALA A 174 12.69 -11.54 -6.62
C ALA A 174 11.72 -12.70 -6.27
N PRO A 175 11.77 -13.87 -6.93
CA PRO A 175 10.89 -15.00 -6.59
C PRO A 175 11.17 -15.53 -5.19
N VAL A 176 12.45 -15.63 -4.80
CA VAL A 176 12.85 -16.09 -3.47
C VAL A 176 12.43 -15.08 -2.40
N ALA A 177 12.69 -13.79 -2.62
CA ALA A 177 12.28 -12.74 -1.70
C ALA A 177 10.76 -12.71 -1.50
N LEU A 178 9.97 -12.80 -2.57
CA LEU A 178 8.51 -12.84 -2.50
C LEU A 178 7.99 -14.11 -1.83
N ALA A 179 8.60 -15.27 -2.09
CA ALA A 179 8.25 -16.50 -1.39
C ALA A 179 8.52 -16.38 0.12
N VAL A 180 9.64 -15.77 0.51
CA VAL A 180 9.99 -15.53 1.91
C VAL A 180 8.99 -14.56 2.57
N ILE A 181 8.66 -13.45 1.91
CA ILE A 181 7.67 -12.48 2.41
C ILE A 181 6.30 -13.13 2.56
N PHE A 182 5.87 -13.94 1.59
CA PHE A 182 4.59 -14.63 1.66
C PHE A 182 4.54 -15.67 2.80
N LEU A 183 5.59 -16.45 2.99
CA LEU A 183 5.70 -17.40 4.11
C LEU A 183 5.74 -16.68 5.47
N ASN A 184 6.32 -15.49 5.53
CA ASN A 184 6.30 -14.63 6.71
C ASN A 184 4.89 -14.07 6.99
N GLY A 185 4.20 -13.57 5.96
CA GLY A 185 2.83 -13.08 6.06
C GLY A 185 1.82 -14.15 6.51
N LEU A 186 2.05 -15.42 6.15
CA LEU A 186 1.27 -16.57 6.63
C LEU A 186 1.62 -17.02 8.06
N GLY A 187 2.63 -16.41 8.69
CA GLY A 187 3.09 -16.79 10.03
C GLY A 187 3.85 -18.11 10.10
N LEU A 188 4.20 -18.72 8.96
CA LEU A 188 4.97 -19.96 8.87
C LEU A 188 6.46 -19.74 9.14
N ILE A 189 6.96 -18.53 8.86
CA ILE A 189 8.35 -18.14 9.11
C ILE A 189 8.36 -16.78 9.82
N ARG A 190 8.78 -16.71 11.08
CA ARG A 190 9.02 -15.42 11.75
C ARG A 190 10.42 -14.92 11.43
N ILE A 191 10.49 -13.99 10.49
CA ILE A 191 11.66 -13.11 10.31
C ILE A 191 11.34 -11.91 11.20
N GLY A 192 12.19 -11.72 12.21
CA GLY A 192 11.93 -10.92 13.42
C GLY A 192 11.51 -9.47 13.20
#